data_AF-A0A662VNV8-F1
#
_entry.id   AF-A0A662VNV8-F1
#
_cell.length_a   1.000
_cell.length_b   1.000
_cell.length_c   1.000
_cell.angle_alpha   90.00
_cell.angle_beta   90.00
_cell.angle_gamma   90.00
#
_symmetry.space_group_name_H-M   'P 1'
#
loop_
_entity.id
_entity.type
_entity.pdbx_description
1 polymer ?
#
loop_
_entity_poly.entity_id
_entity_poly.type
_entity_poly.pdbx_seq_one_letter_code
_entity_poly.pdbx_strand_id
1 'polypeptide(L)'
;MVHEAVLRAFDGTLETLEVVVRIRNARKSIFVGFGELRVPAVKVVENLGEIEKKHECRIKRMGGLYVVVPNVVGEIIKRDGVLCSICDEHREKLRKWMKEHGAFVVKKLLEG
;
A
#
# COMPACT_ATOMS: atom_id res chain seq x y z
N MET A 1 -9.03 11.92 1.31
CA MET A 1 -9.67 11.23 0.17
C MET A 1 -8.57 10.71 -0.75
N VAL A 2 -8.58 9.43 -1.09
CA VAL A 2 -7.59 8.82 -2.00
C VAL A 2 -8.04 9.05 -3.44
N HIS A 3 -7.13 9.46 -4.32
CA HIS A 3 -7.44 9.74 -5.73
C HIS A 3 -7.85 8.45 -6.48
N GLU A 4 -8.82 8.54 -7.38
CA GLU A 4 -9.38 7.36 -8.06
C GLU A 4 -8.33 6.57 -8.86
N ALA A 5 -7.40 7.25 -9.52
CA ALA A 5 -6.29 6.58 -10.22
C ALA A 5 -5.42 5.71 -9.29
N VAL A 6 -5.24 6.12 -8.03
CA VAL A 6 -4.49 5.36 -7.02
C VAL A 6 -5.28 4.12 -6.61
N LEU A 7 -6.59 4.24 -6.46
CA LEU A 7 -7.47 3.10 -6.16
C LEU A 7 -7.46 2.07 -7.30
N ARG A 8 -7.51 2.55 -8.55
CA ARG A 8 -7.46 1.69 -9.74
C ARG A 8 -6.11 1.00 -9.93
N ALA A 9 -5.01 1.69 -9.65
CA ALA A 9 -3.68 1.05 -9.67
C ALA A 9 -3.56 -0.02 -8.58
N PHE A 10 -4.13 0.26 -7.40
CA PHE A 10 -4.07 -0.65 -6.27
C PHE A 10 -4.98 -1.88 -6.40
N ASP A 11 -6.13 -1.76 -7.06
CA ASP A 11 -7.03 -2.90 -7.33
C ASP A 11 -6.68 -3.68 -8.61
N GLY A 12 -5.65 -3.24 -9.34
CA GLY A 12 -5.14 -3.89 -10.54
C GLY A 12 -5.91 -3.57 -11.82
N THR A 13 -6.84 -2.61 -11.79
CA THR A 13 -7.58 -2.14 -12.99
C THR A 13 -6.83 -1.06 -13.77
N LEU A 14 -5.72 -0.58 -13.22
CA LEU A 14 -4.72 0.25 -13.87
C LEU A 14 -3.35 -0.38 -13.62
N GLU A 15 -2.41 -0.17 -14.53
CA GLU A 15 -1.01 -0.54 -14.30
C GLU A 15 -0.42 0.17 -13.07
N THR A 16 0.79 -0.23 -12.68
CA THR A 16 1.50 0.39 -11.56
C THR A 16 1.61 1.90 -11.78
N LEU A 17 1.23 2.66 -10.76
CA LEU A 17 1.21 4.12 -10.80
C LEU A 17 2.28 4.67 -9.88
N GLU A 18 3.14 5.55 -10.42
CA GLU A 18 3.99 6.41 -9.61
C GLU A 18 3.15 7.58 -9.06
N VAL A 19 3.17 7.76 -7.75
CA VAL A 19 2.47 8.83 -7.05
C VAL A 19 3.49 9.70 -6.34
N VAL A 20 3.51 10.98 -6.68
CA VAL A 20 4.35 11.97 -5.98
C VAL A 20 3.58 12.50 -4.78
N VAL A 21 4.09 12.21 -3.58
CA VAL A 21 3.57 12.75 -2.32
C VAL A 21 4.50 13.83 -1.78
N ARG A 22 3.91 14.87 -1.21
CA ARG A 22 4.65 15.98 -0.59
C ARG A 22 4.58 15.86 0.93
N ILE A 23 5.72 15.70 1.58
CA ILE A 23 5.84 15.67 3.04
C ILE A 23 6.93 16.65 3.48
N ARG A 24 6.60 17.54 4.42
CA ARG A 24 7.53 18.53 5.00
C ARG A 24 8.43 19.22 3.94
N ASN A 25 7.81 19.68 2.85
CA ASN A 25 8.45 20.30 1.67
C ASN A 25 9.34 19.42 0.78
N ALA A 26 9.53 18.13 1.09
CA ALA A 26 10.15 17.18 0.18
C ALA A 26 9.09 16.50 -0.70
N ARG A 27 9.40 16.35 -2.00
CA ARG A 27 8.66 15.46 -2.90
C ARG A 27 9.25 14.06 -2.79
N LYS A 28 8.39 13.06 -2.63
CA LYS A 28 8.77 11.65 -2.57
C LYS A 28 7.87 10.88 -3.54
N SER A 29 8.48 10.05 -4.37
CA SER A 29 7.74 9.14 -5.25
C SER A 29 7.47 7.84 -4.51
N ILE A 30 6.23 7.38 -4.56
CA ILE A 30 5.83 6.04 -4.17
C ILE A 30 5.28 5.31 -5.38
N PHE A 31 5.37 3.98 -5.40
CA PHE A 31 4.75 3.17 -6.43
C PHE A 31 3.58 2.41 -5.84
N VAL A 32 2.44 2.46 -6.53
CA VAL A 32 1.21 1.78 -6.15
C VAL A 32 0.87 0.80 -7.25
N GLY A 33 0.76 -0.47 -6.90
CA GLY A 33 0.43 -1.51 -7.87
C GLY A 33 -0.22 -2.69 -7.18
N PHE A 34 -1.30 -3.18 -7.76
CA PHE A 34 -2.06 -4.38 -7.40
C PHE A 34 -1.80 -5.00 -6.00
N GLY A 35 -2.39 -4.41 -4.96
CA GLY A 35 -2.29 -4.88 -3.58
C GLY A 35 -0.95 -4.58 -2.87
N GLU A 36 -0.07 -3.80 -3.48
CA GLU A 36 1.26 -3.48 -2.98
C GLU A 36 1.55 -1.97 -3.05
N LEU A 37 2.23 -1.46 -2.02
CA LEU A 37 2.85 -0.13 -2.02
C LEU A 37 4.36 -0.27 -1.88
N ARG A 38 5.11 0.47 -2.69
CA ARG A 38 6.56 0.62 -2.55
C ARG A 38 6.86 2.06 -2.14
N VAL A 39 7.35 2.22 -0.92
CA VAL A 39 7.59 3.51 -0.29
C VAL A 39 9.09 3.67 -0.04
N PRO A 40 9.74 4.79 -0.41
CA PRO A 40 11.13 5.03 -0.10
C PRO A 40 11.45 4.91 1.40
N ALA A 41 12.43 4.07 1.75
CA ALA A 41 12.93 3.90 3.10
C ALA A 41 14.00 4.96 3.43
N VAL A 42 13.58 6.24 3.41
CA VAL A 42 14.47 7.40 3.64
C VAL A 42 14.97 7.50 5.07
N LYS A 43 14.27 6.88 6.01
CA LYS A 43 14.59 6.83 7.43
C LYS A 43 14.26 5.46 8.00
N VAL A 44 14.94 5.12 9.09
CA VAL A 44 14.58 3.95 9.91
C VAL A 44 13.30 4.30 10.67
N VAL A 45 12.29 3.44 10.54
CA VAL A 45 11.04 3.54 11.29
C VAL A 45 11.10 2.47 12.39
N GLU A 46 11.11 2.89 13.65
CA GLU A 46 11.33 1.97 14.79
C GLU A 46 10.07 1.18 15.16
N ASN A 47 8.87 1.72 14.86
CA ASN A 47 7.59 1.16 15.29
C ASN A 47 6.82 0.42 14.17
N LEU A 48 7.53 -0.25 13.25
CA LEU A 48 6.91 -0.96 12.13
C LEU A 48 5.85 -1.98 12.59
N GLY A 49 6.14 -2.76 13.63
CA GLY A 49 5.20 -3.78 14.13
C GLY A 49 3.89 -3.21 14.69
N GLU A 50 3.90 -1.99 15.22
CA GLU A 50 2.68 -1.30 15.64
C GLU A 50 1.87 -0.82 14.44
N ILE A 51 2.55 -0.29 13.41
CA ILE A 51 1.91 0.14 12.16
C ILE A 51 1.25 -1.05 11.48
N GLU A 52 1.97 -2.17 11.35
CA GLU A 52 1.47 -3.42 10.77
C GLU A 52 0.19 -3.90 11.45
N LYS A 53 0.19 -3.99 12.79
CA LYS A 53 -0.98 -4.41 13.57
C LYS A 53 -2.16 -3.45 13.41
N LYS A 54 -1.90 -2.14 13.54
CA LYS A 54 -2.95 -1.10 13.52
C LYS A 54 -3.59 -0.92 12.14
N HIS A 55 -2.81 -1.14 11.08
CA HIS A 55 -3.23 -0.90 9.70
C HIS A 55 -3.37 -2.18 8.89
N GLU A 56 -3.48 -3.32 9.58
CA GLU A 56 -3.77 -4.63 8.99
C GLU A 56 -2.92 -4.93 7.75
N CYS A 57 -1.61 -4.72 7.86
CA CYS A 57 -0.67 -4.94 6.77
C CYS A 57 0.64 -5.53 7.25
N ARG A 58 1.45 -5.96 6.29
CA ARG A 58 2.83 -6.36 6.47
C ARG A 58 3.74 -5.38 5.76
N ILE A 59 4.84 -5.02 6.40
CA ILE A 59 5.82 -4.06 5.93
C ILE A 59 7.18 -4.77 5.94
N LYS A 60 7.77 -4.93 4.75
CA LYS A 60 9.11 -5.47 4.61
C LYS A 60 10.06 -4.41 4.09
N ARG A 61 11.24 -4.30 4.69
CA ARG A 61 12.32 -3.49 4.13
C ARG A 61 13.07 -4.31 3.08
N MET A 62 13.12 -3.81 1.85
CA MET A 62 13.84 -4.40 0.74
C MET A 62 14.76 -3.34 0.13
N GLY A 63 16.05 -3.38 0.52
CA GLY A 63 17.01 -2.35 0.15
C GLY A 63 16.58 -0.95 0.60
N GLY A 64 16.46 -0.03 -0.36
CA GLY A 64 16.04 1.36 -0.15
C GLY A 64 14.53 1.58 -0.08
N LEU A 65 13.71 0.52 0.01
CA LEU A 65 12.25 0.61 -0.02
C LEU A 65 11.62 -0.14 1.16
N TYR A 66 10.48 0.36 1.63
CA TYR A 66 9.48 -0.39 2.35
C TYR A 66 8.44 -0.92 1.36
N VAL A 67 8.21 -2.22 1.37
CA VAL A 67 7.15 -2.90 0.63
C VAL A 67 6.01 -3.16 1.60
N VAL A 68 4.84 -2.60 1.31
CA VAL A 68 3.63 -2.73 2.14
C VAL A 68 2.63 -3.59 1.40
N VAL A 69 2.17 -4.65 2.05
CA VAL A 69 1.14 -5.55 1.53
C VAL A 69 0.04 -5.69 2.59
N PRO A 70 -1.22 -5.35 2.29
CA PRO A 70 -2.35 -5.56 3.21
C PRO A 70 -2.55 -7.03 3.53
N ASN A 71 -3.02 -7.32 4.74
CA ASN A 71 -3.34 -8.70 5.14
C ASN A 71 -4.42 -9.31 4.25
N VAL A 72 -5.38 -8.50 3.77
CA VAL A 72 -6.45 -8.95 2.88
C VAL A 72 -5.93 -9.56 1.57
N VAL A 73 -4.76 -9.15 1.08
CA VAL A 73 -4.11 -9.81 -0.08
C VAL A 73 -3.76 -11.25 0.26
N GLY A 74 -3.16 -11.48 1.43
CA GLY A 74 -2.83 -12.82 1.90
C GLY A 74 -4.07 -13.68 2.17
N GLU A 75 -5.15 -13.08 2.68
CA GLU A 75 -6.43 -13.76 2.89
C GLU A 75 -7.06 -14.22 1.58
N ILE A 76 -7.08 -13.35 0.56
CA ILE A 76 -7.57 -13.68 -0.78
C ILE A 76 -6.74 -14.82 -1.38
N ILE A 77 -5.41 -14.71 -1.38
CA ILE A 77 -4.53 -15.75 -1.93
C ILE A 77 -4.71 -17.08 -1.19
N LYS A 78 -4.88 -17.05 0.14
CA LYS A 78 -5.11 -18.27 0.92
C LYS A 78 -6.45 -18.93 0.59
N ARG A 79 -7.49 -18.14 0.33
CA ARG A 79 -8.85 -18.64 0.02
C ARG A 79 -8.98 -19.11 -1.43
N ASP A 80 -8.53 -18.28 -2.37
CA ASP A 80 -8.84 -18.41 -3.80
C ASP A 80 -7.63 -18.86 -4.63
N GLY A 81 -6.45 -18.98 -4.01
CA GLY A 81 -5.19 -19.34 -4.66
C GLY A 81 -4.55 -18.21 -5.48
N VAL A 82 -5.28 -17.13 -5.75
CA VAL A 82 -4.83 -16.03 -6.62
C VAL A 82 -5.48 -14.70 -6.28
N LEU A 83 -4.72 -13.60 -6.42
CA LEU A 83 -5.27 -12.25 -6.43
C LEU A 83 -5.68 -11.88 -7.87
N CYS A 84 -6.94 -11.50 -8.06
CA CYS A 84 -7.54 -11.32 -9.38
C CYS A 84 -8.15 -9.93 -9.56
N SER A 85 -7.71 -9.18 -10.58
CA SER A 85 -8.14 -7.79 -10.82
C SER A 85 -9.48 -7.68 -11.55
N ILE A 86 -10.00 -8.78 -12.11
CA ILE A 86 -11.36 -8.84 -12.68
C ILE A 86 -12.42 -9.31 -11.68
N CYS A 87 -12.01 -9.69 -10.45
CA CYS A 87 -12.93 -10.09 -9.40
C CYS A 87 -13.37 -8.88 -8.57
N ASP A 88 -14.66 -8.56 -8.61
CA ASP A 88 -15.24 -7.41 -7.90
C ASP A 88 -15.00 -7.46 -6.38
N GLU A 89 -15.14 -8.63 -5.78
CA GLU A 89 -14.92 -8.80 -4.34
C GLU A 89 -13.46 -8.47 -3.94
N HIS A 90 -12.49 -8.93 -4.74
CA HIS A 90 -11.07 -8.64 -4.48
C HIS A 90 -10.80 -7.14 -4.60
N ARG A 91 -11.31 -6.52 -5.67
CA ARG A 91 -11.17 -5.08 -5.88
C ARG A 91 -11.78 -4.28 -4.75
N GLU A 92 -13.00 -4.61 -4.34
CA GLU A 92 -13.69 -3.91 -3.26
C GLU A 92 -12.89 -3.97 -1.95
N LYS A 93 -12.41 -5.17 -1.58
CA LYS A 93 -11.56 -5.38 -0.41
C LYS A 93 -10.26 -4.56 -0.45
N LEU A 94 -9.57 -4.56 -1.59
CA LEU A 94 -8.35 -3.75 -1.77
C LEU A 94 -8.62 -2.25 -1.68
N ARG A 95 -9.67 -1.77 -2.35
CA ARG A 95 -10.05 -0.36 -2.34
C ARG A 95 -10.47 0.10 -0.95
N LYS A 96 -11.20 -0.75 -0.20
CA LYS A 96 -11.58 -0.48 1.18
C LYS A 96 -10.33 -0.27 2.05
N TRP A 97 -9.40 -1.22 2.03
CA TRP A 97 -8.17 -1.11 2.80
C TRP A 97 -7.35 0.14 2.42
N MET A 98 -7.22 0.44 1.12
CA MET A 98 -6.46 1.62 0.67
C MET A 98 -7.10 2.94 1.15
N LYS A 99 -8.44 3.03 1.15
CA LYS A 99 -9.16 4.21 1.65
C LYS A 99 -9.02 4.38 3.16
N GLU A 100 -9.06 3.28 3.91
CA GLU A 100 -9.05 3.29 5.38
C GLU A 100 -7.64 3.42 5.97
N HIS A 101 -6.65 2.75 5.37
CA HIS A 101 -5.32 2.60 5.96
C HIS A 101 -4.18 3.12 5.06
N GLY A 102 -4.27 2.98 3.74
CA GLY A 102 -3.14 3.16 2.82
C GLY A 102 -2.42 4.50 2.94
N ALA A 103 -3.18 5.61 2.96
CA ALA A 103 -2.60 6.95 3.09
C ALA A 103 -1.88 7.17 4.43
N PHE A 104 -2.40 6.59 5.53
CA PHE A 104 -1.80 6.71 6.86
C PHE A 104 -0.49 5.94 6.96
N VAL A 105 -0.45 4.72 6.40
CA VAL A 105 0.78 3.92 6.36
C VAL A 105 1.88 4.64 5.58
N VAL A 106 1.56 5.14 4.38
CA VAL A 106 2.51 5.92 3.55
C VAL A 106 3.04 7.11 4.33
N LYS A 107 2.15 7.89 4.98
CA LYS A 107 2.55 9.05 5.78
C LYS A 107 3.53 8.65 6.89
N LYS A 108 3.21 7.61 7.68
CA LYS A 108 4.06 7.13 8.78
C LYS A 108 5.44 6.69 8.30
N LEU A 109 5.50 5.94 7.19
CA LEU A 109 6.75 5.44 6.63
C LEU A 109 7.65 6.56 6.07
N LEU A 110 7.05 7.61 5.51
CA LEU A 110 7.81 8.74 4.96
C LEU A 110 8.17 9.79 6.01
N GLU A 111 7.37 9.92 7.08
CA GLU A 111 7.67 10.88 8.15
C GLU A 111 8.78 10.40 9.07
N GLY A 112 8.88 9.07 9.30
CA GLY A 112 9.96 8.40 10.04
C GLY A 112 10.42 9.13 11.27
#